data_AF-A0A016UNX0-F1
#
_entry.id   AF-A0A016UNX0-F1
#
_cell.length_a   1.000
_cell.length_b   1.000
_cell.length_c   1.000
_cell.angle_alpha   90.00
_cell.angle_beta   90.00
_cell.angle_gamma   90.00
#
_symmetry.space_group_name_H-M   'P 1'
#
loop_
_entity.id
_entity.type
_entity.pdbx_description
1 polymer ?
#
loop_
_entity_poly.entity_id
_entity_poly.type
_entity_poly.pdbx_seq_one_letter_code
_entity_poly.pdbx_strand_id
1 'polypeptide(L)'
;MFMCSLQGEHYANMDQIYVAYLRQYCVLAEPKAVFTFCHPNFANASNERSANVEFVMDRPADLMGFAGYFHMNLYKDVTLSIVPSTYSEGMISWFPALIPLRELYRVQPGDTVALNIERKVDDCGVWYEWLLHHTRPHASLRLLKVNVLGKGGQIGLPAKRRAL
;
A
#
# COMPACT_ATOMS: atom_id res chain seq x y z
N MET A 1 12.03 27.59 -25.35
CA MET A 1 11.42 26.24 -25.36
C MET A 1 11.84 25.56 -24.07
N PHE A 2 11.01 25.63 -23.03
CA PHE A 2 11.32 25.04 -21.73
C PHE A 2 11.10 23.53 -21.80
N MET A 3 12.13 22.75 -21.45
CA MET A 3 12.04 21.31 -21.31
C MET A 3 11.19 20.96 -20.08
N CYS A 4 9.90 20.74 -20.31
CA CYS A 4 9.00 20.07 -19.39
C CYS A 4 8.90 18.60 -19.82
N SER A 5 9.84 17.74 -19.41
CA SER A 5 9.65 16.28 -19.60
C SER A 5 10.38 15.36 -18.61
N LEU A 6 11.36 15.81 -17.82
CA LEU A 6 12.07 14.90 -16.90
C LEU A 6 11.37 14.65 -15.57
N GLN A 7 10.53 15.59 -15.10
CA GLN A 7 9.83 15.43 -13.81
C GLN A 7 8.63 14.48 -13.90
N GLY A 8 7.95 14.40 -15.06
CA GLY A 8 6.73 13.60 -15.22
C GLY A 8 6.94 12.07 -15.10
N GLU A 9 8.03 11.56 -15.68
CA GLU A 9 8.40 10.14 -15.63
C GLU A 9 8.77 9.68 -14.21
N HIS A 10 9.44 10.53 -13.44
CA HIS A 10 9.81 10.22 -12.05
C HIS A 10 8.60 10.06 -11.13
N TYR A 11 7.55 10.87 -11.33
CA TYR A 11 6.32 10.73 -10.55
C TYR A 11 5.54 9.45 -10.90
N ALA A 12 5.56 9.02 -12.17
CA ALA A 12 4.88 7.80 -12.60
C ALA A 12 5.47 6.53 -11.96
N ASN A 13 6.78 6.47 -11.75
CA ASN A 13 7.45 5.35 -11.06
C ASN A 13 7.06 5.29 -9.57
N MET A 14 6.96 6.43 -8.90
CA MET A 14 6.61 6.47 -7.47
C MET A 14 5.11 6.28 -7.20
N ASP A 15 4.29 6.14 -8.26
CA ASP A 15 2.87 5.86 -8.18
C ASP A 15 2.55 4.36 -8.41
N GLN A 16 3.54 3.47 -8.28
CA GLN A 16 3.38 2.02 -8.47
C GLN A 16 3.68 1.23 -7.19
N ILE A 17 3.04 0.07 -7.05
CA ILE A 17 3.37 -0.90 -6.00
C ILE A 17 4.42 -1.86 -6.56
N TYR A 18 5.52 -2.04 -5.83
CA TYR A 18 6.60 -2.94 -6.22
C TYR A 18 6.60 -4.21 -5.37
N VAL A 19 7.03 -5.34 -5.92
CA VAL A 19 7.37 -6.53 -5.12
C VAL A 19 8.89 -6.53 -4.94
N ALA A 20 9.36 -6.46 -3.70
CA ALA A 20 10.78 -6.24 -3.41
C ALA A 20 11.27 -7.08 -2.23
N TYR A 21 12.45 -7.68 -2.39
CA TYR A 21 13.17 -8.28 -1.26
C TYR A 21 13.86 -7.18 -0.44
N LEU A 22 13.22 -6.79 0.66
CA LEU A 22 13.67 -5.69 1.52
C LEU A 22 14.95 -6.10 2.28
N ARG A 23 16.10 -5.56 1.87
CA ARG A 23 17.42 -5.86 2.48
C ARG A 23 17.91 -4.79 3.44
N GLN A 24 17.88 -3.53 3.02
CA GLN A 24 18.44 -2.39 3.75
C GLN A 24 17.32 -1.41 4.05
N TYR A 25 16.63 -1.64 5.16
CA TYR A 25 15.52 -0.81 5.60
C TYR A 25 15.48 -0.78 7.14
N CYS A 26 14.81 0.24 7.67
CA CYS A 26 14.55 0.38 9.09
C CYS A 26 13.04 0.24 9.31
N VAL A 27 12.63 -0.70 10.16
CA VAL A 27 11.23 -0.82 10.57
C VAL A 27 10.90 0.32 11.53
N LEU A 28 9.89 1.11 11.17
CA LEU A 28 9.42 2.23 11.99
C LEU A 28 8.19 1.88 12.83
N ALA A 29 7.38 0.91 12.40
CA ALA A 29 6.20 0.47 13.13
C ALA A 29 5.80 -0.97 12.76
N GLU A 30 5.05 -1.61 13.65
CA GLU A 30 4.46 -2.92 13.39
C GLU A 30 3.38 -2.86 12.29
N PRO A 31 3.24 -3.91 11.45
CA PRO A 31 2.20 -3.98 10.44
C PRO A 31 0.79 -3.88 11.02
N LYS A 32 -0.12 -3.24 10.29
CA LYS A 32 -1.55 -3.13 10.64
C LYS A 32 -2.41 -3.66 9.51
N ALA A 33 -3.57 -4.22 9.84
CA ALA A 33 -4.52 -4.73 8.85
C ALA A 33 -5.07 -3.59 7.98
N VAL A 34 -5.19 -3.84 6.67
CA VAL A 34 -5.65 -2.84 5.68
C VAL A 34 -6.96 -3.29 5.04
N PHE A 35 -6.92 -4.34 4.20
CA PHE A 35 -8.09 -4.85 3.49
C PHE A 35 -8.30 -6.33 3.80
N THR A 36 -9.56 -6.72 3.98
CA THR A 36 -9.98 -8.11 4.19
C THR A 36 -10.98 -8.54 3.11
N PHE A 37 -10.82 -9.76 2.62
CA PHE A 37 -11.70 -10.41 1.65
C PHE A 37 -12.06 -11.80 2.18
N CYS A 38 -13.34 -12.15 2.07
CA CYS A 38 -13.87 -13.45 2.50
C CYS A 38 -14.50 -14.16 1.31
N HIS A 39 -14.21 -15.46 1.18
CA HIS A 39 -14.71 -16.29 0.09
C HIS A 39 -15.39 -17.55 0.65
N PRO A 40 -16.54 -17.98 0.08
CA PRO A 40 -17.25 -17.34 -1.04
C PRO A 40 -17.96 -16.03 -0.64
N ASN A 41 -17.93 -15.03 -1.52
CA ASN A 41 -18.61 -13.74 -1.31
C ASN A 41 -20.10 -13.84 -1.68
N PHE A 42 -20.89 -14.57 -0.87
CA PHE A 42 -22.30 -14.84 -1.15
C PHE A 42 -23.18 -13.59 -1.23
N ALA A 43 -22.80 -12.52 -0.52
CA ALA A 43 -23.52 -11.25 -0.52
C ALA A 43 -23.23 -10.39 -1.77
N ASN A 44 -22.31 -10.82 -2.64
CA ASN A 44 -21.80 -10.01 -3.75
C ASN A 44 -21.40 -8.60 -3.28
N ALA A 45 -20.81 -8.50 -2.08
CA ALA A 45 -20.32 -7.23 -1.57
C ALA A 45 -19.27 -6.65 -2.54
N SER A 46 -19.26 -5.33 -2.72
CA SER A 46 -18.27 -4.65 -3.56
C SER A 46 -16.86 -5.09 -3.18
N ASN A 47 -15.95 -5.14 -4.15
CA ASN A 47 -14.52 -5.36 -3.89
C ASN A 47 -13.75 -4.06 -3.66
N GLU A 48 -14.39 -2.90 -3.80
CA GLU A 48 -13.79 -1.62 -3.45
C GLU A 48 -13.56 -1.52 -1.94
N ARG A 49 -12.47 -0.88 -1.54
CA ARG A 49 -12.12 -0.72 -0.12
C ARG A 49 -11.51 0.66 0.10
N SER A 50 -11.70 1.19 1.31
CA SER A 50 -10.99 2.37 1.80
C SER A 50 -10.55 2.09 3.23
N ALA A 51 -9.32 2.47 3.57
CA ALA A 51 -8.76 2.33 4.89
C ALA A 51 -7.90 3.54 5.23
N ASN A 52 -7.96 3.96 6.49
CA ASN A 52 -7.03 4.91 7.09
C ASN A 52 -6.29 4.18 8.22
N VAL A 53 -4.97 4.10 8.09
CA VAL A 53 -4.10 3.34 9.00
C VAL A 53 -3.07 4.28 9.59
N GLU A 54 -3.18 4.53 10.89
CA GLU A 54 -2.32 5.47 11.61
C GLU A 54 -1.14 4.77 12.29
N PHE A 55 0.02 5.41 12.30
CA PHE A 55 1.25 4.96 12.97
C PHE A 55 1.83 6.12 13.77
N VAL A 56 2.12 5.90 15.05
CA VAL A 56 2.78 6.90 15.90
C VAL A 56 4.28 6.61 15.88
N MET A 57 5.08 7.63 15.58
CA MET A 57 6.52 7.52 15.44
C MET A 57 7.21 7.66 16.79
N ASP A 58 8.18 6.79 17.05
CA ASP A 58 8.91 6.72 18.33
C ASP A 58 10.33 7.30 18.24
N ARG A 59 10.86 7.51 17.03
CA ARG A 59 12.22 8.01 16.77
C ARG A 59 12.27 8.92 15.53
N PRO A 60 13.28 9.81 15.43
CA PRO A 60 13.53 10.54 14.20
C PRO A 60 13.92 9.59 13.05
N ALA A 61 13.28 9.73 11.89
CA ALA A 61 13.58 8.90 10.71
C ALA A 61 13.15 9.58 9.40
N ASP A 62 13.68 9.10 8.27
CA ASP A 62 13.19 9.46 6.94
C ASP A 62 12.28 8.34 6.42
N LEU A 63 10.98 8.64 6.30
CA LEU A 63 9.97 7.72 5.81
C LEU A 63 9.96 7.72 4.27
N MET A 64 10.18 6.55 3.68
CA MET A 64 10.22 6.33 2.22
C MET A 64 8.96 5.69 1.66
N GLY A 65 8.23 4.92 2.48
CA GLY A 65 7.11 4.12 2.00
C GLY A 65 6.61 3.13 3.04
N PHE A 66 5.67 2.30 2.60
CA PHE A 66 5.04 1.27 3.42
C PHE A 66 5.35 -0.10 2.84
N ALA A 67 5.71 -1.05 3.71
CA ALA A 67 5.79 -2.45 3.33
C ALA A 67 4.40 -3.09 3.44
N GLY A 68 3.94 -3.70 2.36
CA GLY A 68 2.68 -4.44 2.29
C GLY A 68 2.92 -5.93 2.47
N TYR A 69 2.14 -6.51 3.39
CA TYR A 69 2.15 -7.94 3.69
C TYR A 69 0.74 -8.49 3.52
N PHE A 70 0.59 -9.81 3.52
CA PHE A 70 -0.71 -10.46 3.59
C PHE A 70 -0.66 -11.71 4.45
N HIS A 71 -1.84 -12.05 4.96
CA HIS A 71 -2.15 -13.29 5.66
C HIS A 71 -3.41 -13.87 5.04
N MET A 72 -3.43 -15.18 4.83
CA MET A 72 -4.63 -15.88 4.35
C MET A 72 -4.87 -17.17 5.11
N ASN A 73 -6.14 -17.42 5.42
CA ASN A 73 -6.62 -18.70 5.92
C ASN A 73 -7.08 -19.52 4.72
N LEU A 74 -6.39 -20.64 4.45
CA LEU A 74 -6.69 -21.50 3.31
C LEU A 74 -7.88 -22.39 3.62
N TYR A 75 -7.82 -23.10 4.75
CA TYR A 75 -8.91 -23.91 5.25
C TYR A 75 -8.69 -24.20 6.74
N LYS A 76 -9.70 -23.89 7.57
CA LYS A 76 -9.63 -24.05 9.04
C LYS A 76 -8.36 -23.39 9.61
N ASP A 77 -7.50 -24.18 10.24
CA ASP A 77 -6.23 -23.82 10.88
C ASP A 77 -5.04 -23.78 9.92
N VAL A 78 -5.23 -24.16 8.65
CA VAL A 78 -4.19 -24.06 7.63
C VAL A 78 -4.10 -22.61 7.14
N THR A 79 -3.00 -21.95 7.47
CA THR A 79 -2.75 -20.53 7.13
C THR A 79 -1.46 -20.35 6.34
N LEU A 80 -1.39 -19.24 5.62
CA LEU A 80 -0.20 -18.80 4.91
C LEU A 80 -0.01 -17.30 5.12
N SER A 81 1.19 -16.88 5.51
CA SER A 81 1.43 -15.49 5.88
C SER A 81 2.85 -15.04 5.56
N ILE A 82 2.96 -13.86 4.92
CA ILE A 82 4.23 -13.14 4.77
C ILE A 82 4.40 -12.03 5.83
N VAL A 83 3.46 -11.91 6.78
CA VAL A 83 3.58 -10.93 7.87
C VAL A 83 4.75 -11.33 8.78
N PRO A 84 5.69 -10.42 9.13
CA PRO A 84 6.90 -10.78 9.89
C PRO A 84 6.63 -11.56 11.17
N SER A 85 5.60 -11.20 11.93
CA SER A 85 5.26 -11.84 13.21
C SER A 85 4.64 -13.24 13.09
N THR A 86 4.08 -13.58 11.93
CA THR A 86 3.39 -14.87 11.69
C THR A 86 3.91 -15.56 10.43
N TYR A 87 5.15 -15.25 10.03
CA TYR A 87 5.73 -15.67 8.76
C TYR A 87 5.77 -17.20 8.65
N SER A 88 5.26 -17.76 7.56
CA SER A 88 5.27 -19.20 7.34
C SER A 88 6.68 -19.70 6.98
N GLU A 89 7.24 -20.60 7.79
CA GLU A 89 8.58 -21.14 7.57
C GLU A 89 8.72 -21.81 6.18
N GLY A 90 9.86 -21.57 5.53
CA GLY A 90 10.17 -22.14 4.20
C GLY A 90 9.46 -21.48 3.01
N MET A 91 8.64 -20.44 3.23
CA MET A 91 7.86 -19.82 2.16
C MET A 91 8.63 -18.71 1.41
N ILE A 92 9.26 -19.07 0.29
CA ILE A 92 10.03 -18.13 -0.57
C ILE A 92 9.22 -17.52 -1.73
N SER A 93 7.94 -17.89 -1.88
CA SER A 93 7.13 -17.58 -3.06
C SER A 93 6.63 -16.14 -3.16
N TRP A 94 6.65 -15.36 -2.06
CA TRP A 94 6.20 -13.98 -2.06
C TRP A 94 7.16 -13.08 -1.28
N PHE A 95 7.70 -12.07 -1.97
CA PHE A 95 8.33 -10.95 -1.29
C PHE A 95 7.29 -9.89 -0.89
N PRO A 96 7.58 -9.08 0.13
CA PRO A 96 6.71 -7.96 0.51
C PRO A 96 6.46 -7.00 -0.64
N ALA A 97 5.27 -6.40 -0.62
CA ALA A 97 4.98 -5.25 -1.47
C ALA A 97 5.65 -3.99 -0.88
N LEU A 98 6.02 -3.05 -1.73
CA LEU A 98 6.47 -1.71 -1.37
C LEU A 98 5.51 -0.70 -2.00
N ILE A 99 4.91 0.13 -1.16
CA ILE A 99 4.11 1.28 -1.53
C ILE A 99 4.97 2.52 -1.28
N PRO A 100 5.67 3.04 -2.32
CA PRO A 100 6.60 4.14 -2.16
C PRO A 100 5.87 5.47 -1.97
N LEU A 101 6.60 6.43 -1.41
CA LEU A 101 6.26 7.85 -1.41
C LEU A 101 7.11 8.57 -2.46
N ARG A 102 6.54 9.61 -3.07
CA ARG A 102 7.24 10.42 -4.07
C ARG A 102 8.45 11.16 -3.52
N GLU A 103 8.43 11.47 -2.23
CA GLU A 103 9.49 12.15 -1.50
C GLU A 103 9.73 11.45 -0.17
N LEU A 104 10.94 11.60 0.38
CA LEU A 104 11.23 11.20 1.75
C LEU A 104 10.62 12.18 2.73
N TYR A 105 9.95 11.67 3.77
CA TYR A 105 9.37 12.51 4.82
C TYR A 105 10.06 12.30 6.15
N ARG A 106 10.69 13.38 6.64
CA ARG A 106 11.28 13.41 7.97
C ARG A 106 10.19 13.38 9.03
N VAL A 107 10.20 12.34 9.86
CA VAL A 107 9.35 12.19 11.05
C VAL A 107 10.14 12.39 12.33
N GLN A 108 9.46 12.77 13.39
CA GLN A 108 9.98 12.97 14.75
C GLN A 108 9.19 12.14 15.77
N PRO A 109 9.75 11.88 16.97
CA PRO A 109 9.01 11.23 18.05
C PRO A 109 7.71 11.97 18.37
N GLY A 110 6.60 11.23 18.47
CA GLY A 110 5.26 11.76 18.71
C GLY A 110 4.51 12.17 17.44
N ASP A 111 5.17 12.24 16.27
CA ASP A 111 4.46 12.45 15.01
C ASP A 111 3.51 11.28 14.72
N THR A 112 2.35 11.59 14.13
CA THR A 112 1.42 10.59 13.62
C THR A 112 1.44 10.60 12.10
N VAL A 113 1.66 9.43 11.52
CA VAL A 113 1.65 9.18 10.09
C VAL A 113 0.44 8.31 9.77
N ALA A 114 -0.51 8.82 8.99
CA ALA A 114 -1.67 8.05 8.56
C ALA A 114 -1.63 7.77 7.05
N LEU A 115 -1.65 6.47 6.71
CA LEU A 115 -1.82 5.99 5.35
C LEU A 115 -3.31 5.87 5.05
N ASN A 116 -3.81 6.73 4.18
CA ASN A 116 -5.12 6.54 3.55
C ASN A 116 -4.87 5.78 2.26
N ILE A 117 -5.53 4.63 2.10
CA ILE A 117 -5.38 3.79 0.92
C ILE A 117 -6.76 3.31 0.47
N GLU A 118 -7.00 3.42 -0.83
CA GLU A 118 -8.23 3.04 -1.48
C GLU A 118 -7.92 1.98 -2.54
N ARG A 119 -8.70 0.90 -2.54
CA ARG A 119 -8.75 -0.06 -3.64
C ARG A 119 -9.99 0.26 -4.46
N LYS A 120 -9.78 0.74 -5.67
CA LYS A 120 -10.86 1.11 -6.59
C LYS A 120 -11.05 0.06 -7.67
N VAL A 121 -12.26 0.00 -8.20
CA VAL A 121 -12.65 -0.97 -9.22
C VAL A 121 -13.46 -0.24 -10.28
N ASP A 122 -13.18 -0.52 -11.54
CA ASP A 122 -14.03 -0.15 -12.65
C ASP A 122 -14.24 -1.36 -13.57
N ASP A 123 -14.92 -1.14 -14.69
CA ASP A 123 -15.17 -2.19 -15.67
C ASP A 123 -13.89 -2.70 -16.35
N CYS A 124 -12.80 -1.93 -16.29
CA CYS A 124 -11.53 -2.21 -16.96
C CYS A 124 -10.51 -2.89 -16.04
N GLY A 125 -10.60 -2.69 -14.72
CA GLY A 125 -9.52 -3.03 -13.82
C GLY A 125 -9.75 -2.72 -12.36
N VAL A 126 -8.67 -2.94 -11.61
CA VAL A 126 -8.53 -2.60 -10.20
C VAL A 126 -7.26 -1.79 -10.05
N TRP A 127 -7.29 -0.74 -9.22
CA TRP A 127 -6.09 0.02 -8.88
C TRP A 127 -6.11 0.44 -7.43
N TYR A 128 -4.97 0.96 -6.97
CA TYR A 128 -4.83 1.52 -5.64
C TYR A 128 -4.51 3.01 -5.74
N GLU A 129 -5.14 3.79 -4.90
CA GLU A 129 -4.80 5.18 -4.64
C GLU A 129 -4.37 5.29 -3.17
N TRP A 130 -3.39 6.13 -2.88
CA TRP A 130 -2.98 6.34 -1.50
C TRP A 130 -2.66 7.80 -1.20
N LEU A 131 -2.47 8.08 0.09
CA LEU A 131 -2.31 9.42 0.59
C LEU A 131 -1.67 9.34 1.97
N LEU A 132 -0.64 10.15 2.18
CA LEU A 132 -0.02 10.29 3.47
C LEU A 132 -0.56 11.53 4.17
N HIS A 133 -1.00 11.35 5.42
CA HIS A 133 -1.24 12.44 6.34
C HIS A 133 -0.14 12.43 7.39
N HIS A 134 0.55 13.56 7.55
CA HIS A 134 1.56 13.74 8.57
C HIS A 134 1.11 14.81 9.56
N THR A 135 0.88 14.40 10.79
CA THR A 135 0.43 15.25 11.90
C THR A 135 1.51 15.33 12.96
N ARG A 136 1.80 16.54 13.44
CA ARG A 136 2.70 16.74 14.59
C ARG A 136 1.88 17.18 15.80
N PRO A 137 2.22 16.77 17.03
CA PRO A 137 1.43 17.08 18.24
C PRO A 137 1.14 18.58 18.46
N HIS A 138 2.02 19.46 17.97
CA HIS A 138 1.93 20.91 18.17
C HIS A 138 1.96 21.73 16.87
N ALA A 139 1.74 21.10 15.72
CA ALA A 139 1.69 21.81 14.43
C ALA A 139 0.53 21.32 13.56
N SER A 140 0.13 22.17 12.60
CA SER A 140 -0.93 21.89 11.63
C SER A 140 -0.66 20.64 10.79
N LEU A 141 -1.73 19.92 10.45
CA LEU A 141 -1.74 18.77 9.53
C LEU A 141 -1.06 19.11 8.21
N ARG A 142 -0.12 18.27 7.77
CA ARG A 142 0.42 18.32 6.40
C ARG A 142 -0.16 17.18 5.57
N LEU A 143 -0.90 17.56 4.53
CA LEU A 143 -1.46 16.62 3.55
C LEU A 143 -0.43 16.36 2.44
N LEU A 144 -0.11 15.09 2.20
CA LEU A 144 0.92 14.69 1.23
C LEU A 144 0.33 13.64 0.27
N LYS A 145 -0.22 14.13 -0.85
CA LYS A 145 -0.88 13.30 -1.88
C LYS A 145 0.11 12.45 -2.66
N VAL A 146 -0.13 11.13 -2.71
CA VAL A 146 0.72 10.17 -3.45
C VAL A 146 -0.16 9.21 -4.27
N ASN A 147 -0.20 9.37 -5.58
CA ASN A 147 -1.08 8.65 -6.52
C ASN A 147 -2.60 8.83 -6.26
N VAL A 148 -3.19 9.82 -6.93
CA VAL A 148 -4.63 10.19 -6.82
C VAL A 148 -5.41 9.85 -8.10
N LEU A 149 -4.77 9.23 -9.10
CA LEU A 149 -5.36 9.10 -10.45
C LEU A 149 -5.22 7.70 -11.06
N GLY A 150 -4.71 6.71 -10.33
CA GLY A 150 -4.55 5.34 -10.85
C GLY A 150 -3.57 5.21 -12.02
N LYS A 151 -2.93 6.31 -12.46
CA LYS A 151 -2.04 6.36 -13.65
C LYS A 151 -0.76 5.53 -13.50
N GLY A 152 -0.42 5.05 -12.31
CA GLY A 152 0.79 4.28 -12.04
C GLY A 152 0.62 2.75 -11.96
N GLY A 153 -0.59 2.19 -11.91
CA GLY A 153 -0.69 0.74 -11.64
C GLY A 153 -2.10 0.16 -11.66
N GLN A 154 -2.73 0.15 -12.83
CA GLN A 154 -3.98 -0.58 -13.03
C GLN A 154 -3.70 -2.06 -13.28
N ILE A 155 -4.36 -2.91 -12.50
CA ILE A 155 -4.42 -4.36 -12.69
C ILE A 155 -5.64 -4.62 -13.60
N GLY A 156 -5.38 -4.92 -14.87
CA GLY A 156 -6.44 -5.18 -15.85
C GLY A 156 -7.27 -6.41 -15.50
N LEU A 157 -8.58 -6.33 -15.72
CA LEU A 157 -9.46 -7.49 -15.64
C LEU A 157 -9.40 -8.28 -16.96
N PRO A 158 -9.35 -9.63 -16.92
CA PRO A 158 -9.44 -10.42 -18.14
C PRO A 158 -10.77 -10.15 -18.83
N ALA A 159 -10.75 -9.94 -20.15
CA ALA A 159 -11.96 -9.78 -20.93
C ALA A 159 -12.92 -10.94 -20.63
N LYS A 160 -14.18 -10.63 -20.28
CA LYS A 160 -15.22 -11.66 -20.10
C LYS A 160 -15.32 -12.43 -21.42
N ARG A 161 -14.74 -13.64 -21.48
CA ARG A 161 -15.07 -14.57 -22.56
C ARG A 161 -16.56 -14.85 -22.39
N ARG A 162 -17.37 -14.35 -23.33
CA ARG A 162 -18.76 -14.81 -23.45
C ARG A 162 -18.69 -16.32 -23.56
N ALA A 163 -19.29 -17.02 -22.61
CA ALA A 163 -19.62 -18.42 -22.82
C ALA A 163 -20.52 -18.46 -24.06
N LEU A 164 -20.08 -19.21 -25.08
CA LEU A 164 -20.91 -19.60 -26.22
C LEU A 164 -22.01 -20.54 -25.76
#